data_AF-A0A3A8FVZ2-F1
#
_entry.id   AF-A0A3A8FVZ2-F1
#
_cell.length_a   1.000
_cell.length_b   1.000
_cell.length_c   1.000
_cell.angle_alpha   90.00
_cell.angle_beta   90.00
_cell.angle_gamma   90.00
#
_symmetry.space_group_name_H-M   'P 1'
#
loop_
_entity.id
_entity.type
_entity.pdbx_description
1 polymer ?
#
loop_
_entity_poly.entity_id
_entity_poly.type
_entity_poly.pdbx_seq_one_letter_code
_entity_poly.pdbx_strand_id
1 'polypeptide(L)'
;MKLYKYRYGSKRDLESLKSDYFYAPHPSQLNDPFEGRFDESLFYTRFDELEKNYRQSTSSIKEAADVVFAKIRENVGIFSLSKTQIDELLWAYYADSHCGFCIEYDFEKLTALKQITASFDVDYKEYSPMGNIDPSNELNAAEILKDTSGTKSLSWEHEKEYRICVEPVGILNYDFRAVKAIYFGLRMPRFSKDLGENNKKLTKELVKVSQQQVMVALKGRGIKYYQIVLKPNSYKLDFQEVEDIYKNAQKYKDKVSVISKDLIDYNDYGYGIEKHYFDKVEEIISREPYFYKLNSIHISKEESIRSKEPVIFAGFFVENNLIQIKRYFTLRQIVEEHQSLHFEK
;
A
#
# COMPACT_ATOMS: atom_id res chain seq x y z
N MET A 1 -1.69 -3.03 -8.86
CA MET A 1 -1.07 -1.81 -9.48
C MET A 1 0.28 -1.51 -8.82
N LYS A 2 1.24 -0.88 -9.53
CA LYS A 2 2.49 -0.40 -8.94
C LYS A 2 2.39 1.09 -8.59
N LEU A 3 2.85 1.46 -7.41
CA LEU A 3 2.83 2.84 -6.89
C LEU A 3 4.16 3.19 -6.24
N TYR A 4 4.51 4.47 -6.23
CA TYR A 4 5.85 4.93 -5.88
C TYR A 4 5.85 5.96 -4.76
N LYS A 5 6.79 5.84 -3.82
CA LYS A 5 6.97 6.82 -2.75
C LYS A 5 8.41 7.32 -2.69
N TYR A 6 8.60 8.58 -3.00
CA TYR A 6 9.86 9.29 -2.86
C TYR A 6 10.14 9.58 -1.38
N ARG A 7 11.38 9.37 -0.97
CA ARG A 7 11.85 9.48 0.41
C ARG A 7 13.17 10.23 0.47
N TYR A 8 13.28 11.08 1.49
CA TYR A 8 14.48 11.85 1.81
C TYR A 8 15.71 10.95 1.99
N GLY A 9 15.53 9.77 2.59
CA GLY A 9 16.65 8.89 2.93
C GLY A 9 17.14 9.10 4.35
N SER A 10 16.21 9.31 5.29
CA SER A 10 16.49 9.50 6.72
C SER A 10 16.50 8.18 7.48
N LYS A 11 16.96 8.21 8.75
CA LYS A 11 16.78 7.09 9.68
C LYS A 11 15.31 6.71 9.90
N ARG A 12 14.39 7.68 9.85
CA ARG A 12 12.95 7.44 9.97
C ARG A 12 12.42 6.66 8.77
N ASP A 13 12.84 7.03 7.56
CA ASP A 13 12.44 6.31 6.34
C ASP A 13 12.95 4.87 6.39
N LEU A 14 14.19 4.67 6.83
CA LEU A 14 14.77 3.34 7.01
C LEU A 14 14.01 2.49 8.04
N GLU A 15 13.61 3.10 9.16
CA GLU A 15 12.83 2.42 10.19
C GLU A 15 11.46 1.97 9.67
N SER A 16 10.78 2.81 8.89
CA SER A 16 9.49 2.47 8.29
C SER A 16 9.56 1.27 7.34
N LEU A 17 10.65 1.15 6.58
CA LEU A 17 10.92 0.00 5.72
C LEU A 17 11.21 -1.27 6.54
N LYS A 18 12.06 -1.16 7.56
CA LYS A 18 12.44 -2.27 8.44
C LYS A 18 11.24 -2.84 9.19
N SER A 19 10.33 -1.97 9.61
CA SER A 19 9.17 -2.28 10.44
C SER A 19 7.86 -2.41 9.65
N ASP A 20 7.93 -2.52 8.32
CA ASP A 20 6.81 -2.81 7.41
C ASP A 20 5.61 -1.88 7.61
N TYR A 21 5.84 -0.57 7.66
CA TYR A 21 4.76 0.39 7.82
C TYR A 21 4.93 1.64 6.97
N PHE A 22 3.80 2.31 6.70
CA PHE A 22 3.80 3.71 6.27
C PHE A 22 3.05 4.58 7.27
N TYR A 23 3.41 5.86 7.29
CA TYR A 23 2.69 6.88 8.06
C TYR A 23 1.81 7.67 7.11
N ALA A 24 0.51 7.72 7.40
CA ALA A 24 -0.47 8.56 6.73
C ALA A 24 -0.71 9.80 7.61
N PRO A 25 -0.08 10.95 7.29
CA PRO A 25 -0.31 12.20 8.03
C PRO A 25 -1.73 12.71 7.89
N HIS A 26 -2.14 13.56 8.83
CA HIS A 26 -3.35 14.37 8.70
C HIS A 26 -3.24 15.29 7.48
N PRO A 27 -4.32 15.55 6.72
CA PRO A 27 -4.30 16.43 5.54
C PRO A 27 -3.62 17.79 5.75
N SER A 28 -3.77 18.39 6.95
CA SER A 28 -3.13 19.67 7.29
C SER A 28 -1.60 19.64 7.37
N GLN A 29 -0.98 18.46 7.34
CA GLN A 29 0.48 18.28 7.32
C GLN A 29 1.02 17.94 5.93
N LEU A 30 0.16 17.87 4.91
CA LEU A 30 0.59 17.73 3.54
C LEU A 30 1.22 19.05 3.03
N ASN A 31 1.96 18.97 1.92
CA ASN A 31 2.84 20.06 1.50
C ASN A 31 2.16 21.15 0.66
N ASP A 32 0.99 20.88 0.08
CA ASP A 32 0.28 21.88 -0.73
C ASP A 32 -0.74 22.62 0.17
N PRO A 33 -0.61 23.96 0.35
CA PRO A 33 -1.52 24.75 1.18
C PRO A 33 -2.94 24.85 0.62
N PHE A 34 -3.19 24.33 -0.58
CA PHE A 34 -4.52 24.20 -1.19
C PHE A 34 -5.16 22.82 -0.93
N GLU A 35 -4.45 21.86 -0.35
CA GLU A 35 -4.99 20.55 0.01
C GLU A 35 -6.07 20.65 1.10
N GLY A 36 -7.14 19.87 0.95
CA GLY A 36 -8.25 19.82 1.90
C GLY A 36 -9.14 21.07 1.93
N ARG A 37 -9.00 21.99 0.95
CA ARG A 37 -9.90 23.16 0.82
C ARG A 37 -11.25 22.75 0.24
N PHE A 38 -12.08 22.21 1.11
CA PHE A 38 -13.49 21.94 0.84
C PHE A 38 -14.35 22.96 1.58
N ASP A 39 -15.27 23.61 0.87
CA ASP A 39 -16.24 24.52 1.47
C ASP A 39 -17.52 23.75 1.81
N GLU A 40 -17.62 23.33 3.07
CA GLU A 40 -18.78 22.61 3.58
C GLU A 40 -20.06 23.45 3.48
N SER A 41 -19.98 24.79 3.51
CA SER A 41 -21.17 25.66 3.44
C SER A 41 -21.91 25.50 2.11
N LEU A 42 -21.18 25.25 1.03
CA LEU A 42 -21.76 25.01 -0.29
C LEU A 42 -22.47 23.66 -0.37
N PHE A 43 -22.00 22.67 0.38
CA PHE A 43 -22.73 21.42 0.53
C PHE A 43 -24.10 21.67 1.15
N TYR A 44 -24.15 22.33 2.32
CA TYR A 44 -25.44 22.63 2.98
C TYR A 44 -26.35 23.52 2.14
N THR A 45 -25.79 24.51 1.44
CA THR A 45 -26.56 25.41 0.56
C THR A 45 -27.28 24.62 -0.54
N ARG A 46 -26.63 23.63 -1.15
CA ARG A 46 -27.27 22.76 -2.16
C ARG A 46 -28.41 21.92 -1.58
N PHE A 47 -28.25 21.42 -0.36
CA PHE A 47 -29.32 20.68 0.32
C PHE A 47 -30.49 21.60 0.73
N ASP A 48 -30.22 22.85 1.13
CA ASP A 48 -31.26 23.86 1.38
C ASP A 48 -32.06 24.16 0.10
N GLU A 49 -31.38 24.27 -1.04
CA GLU A 49 -32.02 24.46 -2.35
C GLU A 49 -32.90 23.27 -2.75
N LEU A 50 -32.48 22.04 -2.46
CA LEU A 50 -33.30 20.85 -2.69
C LEU A 50 -34.53 20.79 -1.78
N GLU A 51 -34.40 21.10 -0.49
CA GLU A 51 -35.54 21.16 0.42
C GLU A 51 -36.59 22.14 -0.13
N LYS A 52 -36.12 23.28 -0.64
CA LYS A 52 -36.98 24.30 -1.25
C LYS A 52 -37.64 23.82 -2.55
N ASN A 53 -36.91 23.14 -3.42
CA ASN A 53 -37.38 22.75 -4.75
C ASN A 53 -38.28 21.50 -4.72
N TYR A 54 -38.00 20.53 -3.85
CA TYR A 54 -38.68 19.23 -3.80
C TYR A 54 -39.58 19.05 -2.57
N ARG A 55 -39.57 19.99 -1.62
CA ARG A 55 -40.36 19.94 -0.36
C ARG A 55 -40.15 18.67 0.47
N GLN A 56 -39.00 18.04 0.33
CA GLN A 56 -38.57 16.92 1.15
C GLN A 56 -37.56 17.43 2.18
N SER A 57 -37.58 16.91 3.39
CA SER A 57 -36.58 17.27 4.40
C SER A 57 -35.24 16.58 4.10
N THR A 58 -34.15 17.31 4.29
CA THR A 58 -32.77 16.83 4.13
C THR A 58 -32.02 16.82 5.46
N SER A 59 -32.71 17.04 6.60
CA SER A 59 -32.08 17.13 7.93
C SER A 59 -31.25 15.90 8.29
N SER A 60 -31.78 14.69 8.05
CA SER A 60 -31.06 13.44 8.31
C SER A 60 -29.79 13.29 7.46
N ILE A 61 -29.79 13.81 6.22
CA ILE A 61 -28.65 13.79 5.32
C ILE A 61 -27.59 14.79 5.80
N LYS A 62 -28.02 15.99 6.22
CA LYS A 62 -27.13 17.01 6.81
C LYS A 62 -26.48 16.50 8.09
N GLU A 63 -27.24 15.87 8.99
CA GLU A 63 -26.71 15.25 10.21
C GLU A 63 -25.71 14.13 9.91
N ALA A 64 -26.01 13.27 8.92
CA ALA A 64 -25.07 12.24 8.49
C ALA A 64 -23.79 12.84 7.90
N ALA A 65 -23.91 13.91 7.10
CA ALA A 65 -22.77 14.62 6.54
C ALA A 65 -21.91 15.28 7.62
N ASP A 66 -22.50 15.91 8.64
CA ASP A 66 -21.78 16.51 9.78
C ASP A 66 -20.85 15.48 10.45
N VAL A 67 -21.38 14.28 10.69
CA VAL A 67 -20.63 13.18 11.31
C VAL A 67 -19.47 12.74 10.41
N VAL A 68 -19.70 12.63 9.10
CA VAL A 68 -18.65 12.23 8.15
C VAL A 68 -17.59 13.31 8.02
N PHE A 69 -17.96 14.58 7.85
CA PHE A 69 -17.02 15.68 7.76
C PHE A 69 -16.17 15.82 9.03
N ALA A 70 -16.79 15.69 10.21
CA ALA A 70 -16.05 15.69 11.48
C ALA A 70 -15.00 14.56 11.52
N LYS A 71 -15.38 13.33 11.12
CA LYS A 71 -14.43 12.21 11.04
C LYS A 71 -13.29 12.48 10.07
N ILE A 72 -13.58 13.04 8.89
CA ILE A 72 -12.56 13.37 7.89
C ILE A 72 -11.57 14.40 8.44
N ARG A 73 -12.08 15.45 9.11
CA ARG A 73 -11.27 16.53 9.69
C ARG A 73 -10.43 16.12 10.89
N GLU A 74 -10.80 15.06 11.60
CA GLU A 74 -10.14 14.71 12.86
C GLU A 74 -9.30 13.43 12.75
N ASN A 75 -9.76 12.46 11.97
CA ASN A 75 -9.27 11.08 12.06
C ASN A 75 -8.71 10.53 10.76
N VAL A 76 -8.85 11.21 9.62
CA VAL A 76 -8.35 10.66 8.35
C VAL A 76 -6.88 11.03 8.14
N GLY A 77 -6.08 10.03 7.81
CA GLY A 77 -4.73 10.18 7.30
C GLY A 77 -4.66 9.94 5.80
N ILE A 78 -3.81 10.69 5.10
CA ILE A 78 -3.58 10.56 3.65
C ILE A 78 -2.16 10.09 3.38
N PHE A 79 -2.04 8.96 2.69
CA PHE A 79 -0.77 8.48 2.16
C PHE A 79 -0.70 8.71 0.65
N SER A 80 0.00 9.77 0.27
CA SER A 80 0.25 10.17 -1.11
C SER A 80 1.32 9.29 -1.77
N LEU A 81 1.02 8.71 -2.93
CA LEU A 81 1.91 7.94 -3.78
C LEU A 81 1.94 8.55 -5.18
N SER A 82 2.91 8.20 -6.00
CA SER A 82 2.98 8.57 -7.41
C SER A 82 2.81 7.33 -8.29
N LYS A 83 2.31 7.51 -9.51
CA LYS A 83 2.33 6.48 -10.57
C LYS A 83 3.66 6.45 -11.35
N THR A 84 4.62 7.30 -11.02
CA THR A 84 5.94 7.37 -11.67
C THR A 84 7.09 7.41 -10.67
N GLN A 85 8.21 6.80 -11.04
CA GLN A 85 9.49 6.68 -10.33
C GLN A 85 10.62 7.50 -10.96
N ILE A 86 10.37 8.12 -12.12
CA ILE A 86 11.36 8.86 -12.92
C ILE A 86 11.04 10.35 -13.08
N ASP A 87 10.13 10.89 -12.27
CA ASP A 87 9.81 12.32 -12.35
C ASP A 87 10.90 13.17 -11.69
N GLU A 88 11.49 14.08 -12.46
CA GLU A 88 12.63 14.89 -12.02
C GLU A 88 12.29 15.83 -10.87
N LEU A 89 11.07 16.37 -10.84
CA LEU A 89 10.63 17.30 -9.80
C LEU A 89 10.34 16.55 -8.51
N LEU A 90 9.74 15.36 -8.58
CA LEU A 90 9.55 14.50 -7.41
C LEU A 90 10.89 14.10 -6.77
N TRP A 91 11.90 13.78 -7.58
CA TRP A 91 13.26 13.53 -7.08
C TRP A 91 13.89 14.77 -6.44
N ALA A 92 13.66 15.95 -7.00
CA ALA A 92 14.17 17.20 -6.46
C ALA A 92 13.52 17.54 -5.11
N TYR A 93 12.19 17.46 -5.02
CA TYR A 93 11.40 17.90 -3.87
C TYR A 93 11.37 16.90 -2.72
N TYR A 94 11.15 15.61 -3.02
CA TYR A 94 10.82 14.62 -1.98
C TYR A 94 11.94 13.63 -1.69
N ALA A 95 12.93 13.53 -2.57
CA ALA A 95 14.07 12.62 -2.42
C ALA A 95 15.39 13.38 -2.21
N ASP A 96 15.34 14.45 -1.42
CA ASP A 96 16.51 15.22 -0.96
C ASP A 96 17.42 15.64 -2.12
N SER A 97 16.84 16.24 -3.15
CA SER A 97 17.57 16.59 -4.38
C SER A 97 18.36 15.38 -4.91
N HIS A 98 17.67 14.29 -5.24
CA HIS A 98 18.26 13.03 -5.73
C HIS A 98 19.28 12.34 -4.80
N CYS A 99 19.37 12.72 -3.52
CA CYS A 99 20.24 12.04 -2.54
C CYS A 99 19.50 10.96 -1.74
N GLY A 100 18.17 10.92 -1.83
CA GLY A 100 17.31 9.92 -1.22
C GLY A 100 17.01 8.74 -2.16
N PHE A 101 15.84 8.12 -1.94
CA PHE A 101 15.40 6.95 -2.71
C PHE A 101 13.90 6.98 -2.97
N CYS A 102 13.43 6.13 -3.89
CA CYS A 102 12.03 5.93 -4.21
C CYS A 102 11.65 4.46 -4.00
N ILE A 103 10.52 4.23 -3.33
CA ILE A 103 10.01 2.90 -3.00
C ILE A 103 8.93 2.52 -4.00
N GLU A 104 9.05 1.36 -4.64
CA GLU A 104 7.97 0.76 -5.43
C GLU A 104 7.16 -0.22 -4.58
N TYR A 105 5.87 0.07 -4.48
CA TYR A 105 4.89 -0.76 -3.81
C TYR A 105 3.99 -1.49 -4.80
N ASP A 106 3.68 -2.74 -4.49
CA ASP A 106 2.51 -3.45 -4.99
C ASP A 106 1.29 -3.05 -4.16
N PHE A 107 0.30 -2.43 -4.81
CA PHE A 107 -0.87 -1.88 -4.14
C PHE A 107 -1.70 -2.93 -3.39
N GLU A 108 -1.91 -4.11 -3.97
CA GLU A 108 -2.75 -5.14 -3.36
C GLU A 108 -2.11 -5.67 -2.07
N LYS A 109 -0.78 -5.86 -2.08
CA LYS A 109 -0.03 -6.26 -0.88
C LYS A 109 0.09 -5.13 0.13
N LEU A 110 0.16 -3.89 -0.32
CA LEU A 110 0.23 -2.70 0.54
C LEU A 110 -1.04 -2.56 1.41
N THR A 111 -2.20 -2.93 0.87
CA THR A 111 -3.51 -2.80 1.53
C THR A 111 -4.07 -4.13 2.08
N ALA A 112 -3.37 -5.26 1.88
CA ALA A 112 -3.86 -6.58 2.25
C ALA A 112 -4.07 -6.82 3.76
N LEU A 113 -3.31 -6.13 4.63
CA LEU A 113 -3.31 -6.42 6.08
C LEU A 113 -4.30 -5.58 6.89
N LYS A 114 -4.81 -4.49 6.33
CA LYS A 114 -5.79 -3.62 6.98
C LYS A 114 -6.71 -2.99 5.95
N GLN A 115 -7.97 -2.85 6.34
CA GLN A 115 -8.94 -2.10 5.55
C GLN A 115 -8.52 -0.63 5.48
N ILE A 116 -8.43 -0.12 4.26
CA ILE A 116 -8.27 1.30 3.98
C ILE A 116 -9.66 1.95 3.87
N THR A 117 -9.76 3.23 4.19
CA THR A 117 -11.03 3.97 4.13
C THR A 117 -11.40 4.29 2.68
N ALA A 118 -10.43 4.72 1.89
CA ALA A 118 -10.60 5.00 0.46
C ALA A 118 -9.24 4.97 -0.27
N SER A 119 -9.27 4.83 -1.58
CA SER A 119 -8.10 5.08 -2.43
C SER A 119 -8.52 5.54 -3.81
N PHE A 120 -7.83 6.53 -4.35
CA PHE A 120 -8.21 7.15 -5.62
C PHE A 120 -7.03 7.88 -6.27
N ASP A 121 -7.17 8.06 -7.58
CA ASP A 121 -6.39 9.04 -8.33
C ASP A 121 -6.75 10.47 -7.90
N VAL A 122 -5.75 11.33 -7.89
CA VAL A 122 -5.97 12.77 -7.70
C VAL A 122 -6.42 13.40 -9.01
N ASP A 123 -7.54 14.11 -8.96
CA ASP A 123 -8.06 14.91 -10.07
C ASP A 123 -7.45 16.32 -10.03
N TYR A 124 -6.71 16.67 -11.09
CA TYR A 124 -6.07 17.97 -11.20
C TYR A 124 -6.99 19.00 -11.83
N LYS A 125 -7.19 20.14 -11.15
CA LYS A 125 -8.17 21.17 -11.56
C LYS A 125 -7.58 22.57 -11.38
N GLU A 126 -8.02 23.51 -12.21
CA GLU A 126 -7.65 24.93 -12.09
C GLU A 126 -8.36 25.60 -10.90
N TYR A 127 -9.59 25.16 -10.63
CA TYR A 127 -10.42 25.66 -9.53
C TYR A 127 -10.79 24.51 -8.59
N SER A 128 -10.83 24.79 -7.29
CA SER A 128 -11.26 23.81 -6.29
C SER A 128 -12.68 23.32 -6.62
N PRO A 129 -12.93 22.00 -6.65
CA PRO A 129 -14.27 21.47 -6.86
C PRO A 129 -15.12 21.77 -5.63
N MET A 130 -15.85 22.87 -5.72
CA MET A 130 -16.75 23.31 -4.68
C MET A 130 -18.04 22.47 -4.70
N GLY A 131 -18.14 21.51 -3.78
CA GLY A 131 -19.40 20.88 -3.38
C GLY A 131 -20.06 19.97 -4.42
N ASN A 132 -19.31 19.28 -5.28
CA ASN A 132 -19.85 18.44 -6.37
C ASN A 132 -20.61 17.17 -5.95
N ILE A 133 -20.87 16.97 -4.66
CA ILE A 133 -21.62 15.81 -4.19
C ILE A 133 -23.04 15.90 -4.74
N ASP A 134 -23.44 14.90 -5.52
CA ASP A 134 -24.80 14.76 -6.01
C ASP A 134 -25.71 14.39 -4.83
N PRO A 135 -26.62 15.27 -4.44
CA PRO A 135 -27.47 15.04 -3.28
C PRO A 135 -28.55 13.97 -3.49
N SER A 136 -28.69 13.44 -4.72
CA SER A 136 -29.58 12.32 -5.03
C SER A 136 -28.95 10.95 -4.77
N ASN A 137 -27.63 10.89 -4.53
CA ASN A 137 -26.93 9.65 -4.19
C ASN A 137 -26.83 9.45 -2.67
N GLU A 138 -26.79 8.19 -2.22
CA GLU A 138 -26.45 7.87 -0.83
C GLU A 138 -25.04 8.40 -0.51
N LEU A 139 -24.92 9.16 0.58
CA LEU A 139 -23.63 9.70 1.01
C LEU A 139 -22.65 8.57 1.34
N ASN A 140 -21.65 8.39 0.48
CA ASN A 140 -20.56 7.46 0.70
C ASN A 140 -19.32 8.22 1.22
N ALA A 141 -18.83 7.84 2.40
CA ALA A 141 -17.63 8.46 2.98
C ALA A 141 -16.40 8.42 2.05
N ALA A 142 -16.27 7.39 1.20
CA ALA A 142 -15.20 7.31 0.21
C ALA A 142 -15.33 8.35 -0.91
N GLU A 143 -16.56 8.67 -1.33
CA GLU A 143 -16.83 9.71 -2.34
C GLU A 143 -16.59 11.10 -1.75
N ILE A 144 -17.04 11.34 -0.52
CA ILE A 144 -16.76 12.60 0.19
C ILE A 144 -15.25 12.78 0.38
N LEU A 145 -14.52 11.71 0.71
CA LEU A 145 -13.06 11.74 0.79
C LEU A 145 -12.42 12.07 -0.55
N LYS A 146 -12.93 11.51 -1.65
CA LYS A 146 -12.44 11.83 -2.99
C LYS A 146 -12.70 13.29 -3.35
N ASP A 147 -13.88 13.83 -3.03
CA ASP A 147 -14.20 15.22 -3.35
C ASP A 147 -13.42 16.22 -2.49
N THR A 148 -13.26 15.94 -1.20
CA THR A 148 -12.57 16.83 -0.25
C THR A 148 -11.05 16.74 -0.37
N SER A 149 -10.53 15.55 -0.66
CA SER A 149 -9.11 15.22 -0.53
C SER A 149 -8.52 14.55 -1.77
N GLY A 150 -9.27 14.45 -2.86
CA GLY A 150 -8.83 13.85 -4.12
C GLY A 150 -8.61 14.87 -5.23
N THR A 151 -8.50 16.16 -4.92
CA THR A 151 -8.18 17.17 -5.93
C THR A 151 -6.98 18.03 -5.56
N LYS A 152 -6.29 18.52 -6.60
CA LYS A 152 -5.08 19.33 -6.47
C LYS A 152 -4.96 20.29 -7.66
N SER A 153 -4.16 21.34 -7.51
CA SER A 153 -3.98 22.31 -8.61
C SER A 153 -3.23 21.69 -9.79
N LEU A 154 -3.51 22.18 -11.01
CA LEU A 154 -2.86 21.72 -12.26
C LEU A 154 -1.32 21.77 -12.20
N SER A 155 -0.75 22.68 -11.41
CA SER A 155 0.71 22.78 -11.22
C SER A 155 1.35 21.49 -10.69
N TRP A 156 0.58 20.63 -10.01
CA TRP A 156 1.05 19.36 -9.45
C TRP A 156 0.69 18.14 -10.30
N GLU A 157 0.15 18.32 -11.52
CA GLU A 157 -0.28 17.20 -12.38
C GLU A 157 0.86 16.20 -12.66
N HIS A 158 2.10 16.70 -12.76
CA HIS A 158 3.30 15.90 -12.96
C HIS A 158 3.51 14.84 -11.86
N GLU A 159 2.99 15.05 -10.65
CA GLU A 159 3.13 14.08 -9.56
C GLU A 159 2.42 12.75 -9.85
N LYS A 160 1.39 12.76 -10.71
CA LYS A 160 0.54 11.60 -11.03
C LYS A 160 0.11 10.88 -9.75
N GLU A 161 -0.43 11.66 -8.83
CA GLU A 161 -0.63 11.29 -7.44
C GLU A 161 -1.79 10.29 -7.30
N TYR A 162 -1.56 9.27 -6.49
CA TYR A 162 -2.55 8.30 -6.05
C TYR A 162 -2.59 8.31 -4.53
N ARG A 163 -3.77 8.47 -3.93
CA ARG A 163 -3.93 8.60 -2.48
C ARG A 163 -4.53 7.33 -1.89
N ILE A 164 -4.02 6.96 -0.72
CA ILE A 164 -4.64 5.99 0.19
C ILE A 164 -5.08 6.75 1.44
N CYS A 165 -6.36 6.69 1.75
CA CYS A 165 -6.94 7.27 2.97
C CYS A 165 -7.13 6.19 4.02
N VAL A 166 -6.75 6.48 5.26
CA VAL A 166 -6.83 5.54 6.38
C VAL A 166 -7.45 6.23 7.60
N GLU A 167 -8.16 5.47 8.41
CA GLU A 167 -8.71 5.91 9.69
C GLU A 167 -8.37 4.86 10.77
N PRO A 168 -7.78 5.27 11.92
CA PRO A 168 -7.36 6.62 12.26
C PRO A 168 -6.05 7.02 11.55
N VAL A 169 -5.75 8.32 11.58
CA VAL A 169 -4.49 8.92 11.14
C VAL A 169 -3.30 8.23 11.81
N GLY A 170 -2.21 8.04 11.05
CA GLY A 170 -0.96 7.56 11.60
C GLY A 170 -0.37 6.33 10.92
N ILE A 171 0.13 5.39 11.73
CA ILE A 171 0.90 4.23 11.26
C ILE A 171 -0.04 3.12 10.77
N LEU A 172 0.17 2.68 9.54
CA LEU A 172 -0.44 1.48 9.00
C LEU A 172 0.64 0.46 8.58
N ASN A 173 0.55 -0.74 9.15
CA ASN A 173 1.41 -1.85 8.77
C ASN A 173 0.94 -2.50 7.47
N TYR A 174 1.89 -2.97 6.67
CA TYR A 174 1.66 -3.66 5.41
C TYR A 174 2.37 -5.02 5.35
N ASP A 175 1.99 -5.85 4.38
CA ASP A 175 2.72 -7.08 4.07
C ASP A 175 4.10 -6.70 3.52
N PHE A 176 5.21 -7.17 4.11
CA PHE A 176 6.56 -6.79 3.69
C PHE A 176 6.80 -7.03 2.19
N ARG A 177 6.07 -7.98 1.59
CA ARG A 177 6.07 -8.30 0.16
C ARG A 177 5.48 -7.18 -0.70
N ALA A 178 4.89 -6.14 -0.10
CA ALA A 178 4.41 -4.94 -0.78
C ALA A 178 5.56 -4.14 -1.38
N VAL A 179 6.71 -4.06 -0.70
CA VAL A 179 7.90 -3.42 -1.27
C VAL A 179 8.48 -4.34 -2.34
N LYS A 180 8.47 -3.91 -3.61
CA LYS A 180 8.98 -4.70 -4.75
C LYS A 180 10.35 -4.25 -5.21
N ALA A 181 10.60 -2.96 -5.19
CA ALA A 181 11.87 -2.39 -5.60
C ALA A 181 12.21 -1.11 -4.84
N ILE A 182 13.51 -0.81 -4.78
CA ILE A 182 14.02 0.49 -4.35
C ILE A 182 14.84 1.09 -5.50
N TYR A 183 14.54 2.34 -5.84
CA TYR A 183 15.31 3.14 -6.77
C TYR A 183 16.15 4.12 -5.95
N PHE A 184 17.47 4.09 -6.09
CA PHE A 184 18.38 5.03 -5.45
C PHE A 184 18.56 6.25 -6.31
N GLY A 185 18.50 7.44 -5.70
CA GLY A 185 18.68 8.70 -6.42
C GLY A 185 20.08 8.83 -7.02
N LEU A 186 20.22 9.68 -8.04
CA LEU A 186 21.48 9.94 -8.78
C LEU A 186 22.70 10.17 -7.87
N ARG A 187 22.47 10.79 -6.71
CA ARG A 187 23.51 11.24 -5.77
C ARG A 187 23.47 10.51 -4.44
N MET A 188 22.66 9.47 -4.30
CA MET A 188 22.56 8.74 -3.04
C MET A 188 23.89 8.02 -2.72
N PRO A 189 24.53 8.29 -1.56
CA PRO A 189 25.80 7.67 -1.20
C PRO A 189 25.71 6.15 -1.11
N ARG A 190 26.65 5.43 -1.72
CA ARG A 190 26.60 3.96 -1.82
C ARG A 190 26.86 3.29 -0.47
N PHE A 191 27.90 3.71 0.24
CA PHE A 191 28.30 3.15 1.52
C PHE A 191 28.25 4.19 2.65
N SER A 192 28.16 3.74 3.90
CA SER A 192 28.12 4.66 5.05
C SER A 192 29.37 5.52 5.19
N LYS A 193 30.53 5.06 4.70
CA LYS A 193 31.78 5.83 4.67
C LYS A 193 31.73 7.01 3.68
N ASP A 194 30.83 6.96 2.70
CA ASP A 194 30.63 8.02 1.70
C ASP A 194 29.69 9.12 2.25
N LEU A 195 29.05 8.89 3.40
CA LEU A 195 28.31 9.91 4.12
C LEU A 195 29.32 10.86 4.77
N GLY A 196 29.46 12.07 4.21
CA GLY A 196 30.41 13.08 4.70
C GLY A 196 30.28 13.36 6.19
N GLU A 197 31.36 13.82 6.83
CA GLU A 197 31.46 13.96 8.30
C GLU A 197 30.33 14.78 8.92
N ASN A 198 29.84 15.80 8.21
CA ASN A 198 28.74 16.65 8.64
C ASN A 198 27.43 15.87 8.84
N ASN A 199 27.22 14.73 8.18
CA ASN A 199 26.03 13.89 8.38
C ASN A 199 25.89 13.42 9.84
N LYS A 200 27.01 13.24 10.55
CA LYS A 200 27.00 12.83 11.97
C LYS A 200 26.56 13.95 12.92
N LYS A 201 26.62 15.21 12.47
CA LYS A 201 26.24 16.39 13.26
C LYS A 201 24.76 16.78 13.08
N LEU A 202 24.07 16.17 12.12
CA LEU A 202 22.66 16.43 11.86
C LEU A 202 21.78 15.86 12.99
N THR A 203 20.61 16.48 13.18
CA THR A 203 19.59 15.93 14.07
C THR A 203 19.10 14.58 13.54
N LYS A 204 18.55 13.72 14.42
CA LYS A 204 18.17 12.34 14.11
C LYS A 204 17.26 12.24 12.88
N GLU A 205 16.41 13.24 12.66
CA GLU A 205 15.45 13.35 11.57
C GLU A 205 16.12 13.63 10.22
N LEU A 206 17.25 14.32 10.22
CA LEU A 206 17.99 14.74 9.03
C LEU A 206 19.21 13.86 8.73
N VAL A 207 19.60 12.97 9.65
CA VAL A 207 20.69 12.02 9.38
C VAL A 207 20.33 11.15 8.18
N LYS A 208 21.14 11.29 7.13
CA LYS A 208 21.00 10.56 5.87
C LYS A 208 21.54 9.13 6.01
N VAL A 209 20.96 8.22 5.23
CA VAL A 209 21.38 6.82 5.11
C VAL A 209 21.96 6.54 3.72
N SER A 210 22.85 5.56 3.66
CA SER A 210 23.44 5.08 2.39
C SER A 210 22.63 3.96 1.74
N GLN A 211 22.89 3.68 0.47
CA GLN A 211 22.26 2.58 -0.28
C GLN A 211 22.47 1.24 0.45
N GLN A 212 23.70 0.97 0.93
CA GLN A 212 24.02 -0.23 1.71
C GLN A 212 23.12 -0.37 2.95
N GLN A 213 22.86 0.71 3.69
CA GLN A 213 22.01 0.64 4.88
C GLN A 213 20.56 0.30 4.53
N VAL A 214 20.04 0.81 3.39
CA VAL A 214 18.73 0.43 2.87
C VAL A 214 18.69 -1.05 2.50
N MET A 215 19.70 -1.55 1.79
CA MET A 215 19.79 -2.98 1.45
C MET A 215 19.88 -3.86 2.71
N VAL A 216 20.66 -3.46 3.72
CA VAL A 216 20.73 -4.17 5.02
C VAL A 216 19.36 -4.24 5.70
N ALA A 217 18.59 -3.16 5.70
CA ALA A 217 17.27 -3.12 6.34
C ALA A 217 16.25 -4.03 5.64
N LEU A 218 16.47 -4.29 4.35
CA LEU A 218 15.55 -5.02 3.48
C LEU A 218 16.06 -6.42 3.05
N LYS A 219 17.22 -6.84 3.55
CA LYS A 219 17.84 -8.12 3.19
C LYS A 219 16.90 -9.31 3.42
N GLY A 220 16.99 -10.31 2.55
CA GLY A 220 16.17 -11.53 2.64
C GLY A 220 14.71 -11.35 2.23
N ARG A 221 14.30 -10.18 1.73
CA ARG A 221 12.93 -9.91 1.28
C ARG A 221 12.69 -10.12 -0.22
N GLY A 222 13.74 -10.43 -0.99
CA GLY A 222 13.66 -10.61 -2.45
C GLY A 222 13.34 -9.32 -3.22
N ILE A 223 13.85 -8.19 -2.74
CA ILE A 223 13.61 -6.86 -3.33
C ILE A 223 14.64 -6.58 -4.44
N LYS A 224 14.19 -5.93 -5.52
CA LYS A 224 15.09 -5.44 -6.58
C LYS A 224 15.62 -4.04 -6.26
N TYR A 225 16.84 -3.76 -6.68
CA TYR A 225 17.46 -2.44 -6.50
C TYR A 225 17.79 -1.84 -7.85
N TYR A 226 17.60 -0.53 -7.97
CA TYR A 226 17.89 0.24 -9.17
C TYR A 226 18.63 1.53 -8.81
N GLN A 227 19.47 2.00 -9.71
CA GLN A 227 20.11 3.31 -9.64
C GLN A 227 19.49 4.20 -10.70
N ILE A 228 18.98 5.37 -10.31
CA ILE A 228 18.59 6.39 -11.29
C ILE A 228 19.85 6.88 -11.99
N VAL A 229 19.76 7.03 -13.31
CA VAL A 229 20.82 7.53 -14.20
C VAL A 229 20.25 8.59 -15.14
N LEU A 230 21.14 9.39 -15.74
CA LEU A 230 20.76 10.33 -16.79
C LEU A 230 20.73 9.60 -18.13
N LYS A 231 19.65 9.77 -18.89
CA LYS A 231 19.59 9.27 -20.25
C LYS A 231 20.49 10.13 -21.15
N PRO A 232 21.48 9.54 -21.86
CA PRO A 232 22.43 10.30 -22.66
C PRO A 232 21.76 11.28 -23.63
N ASN A 233 22.32 12.49 -23.74
CA ASN A 233 21.86 13.56 -24.63
C ASN A 233 20.39 13.98 -24.44
N SER A 234 19.87 13.92 -23.21
CA SER A 234 18.51 14.38 -22.90
C SER A 234 18.35 14.87 -21.46
N TYR A 235 17.27 15.60 -21.17
CA TYR A 235 16.85 15.95 -19.80
C TYR A 235 15.97 14.87 -19.16
N LYS A 236 16.15 13.60 -19.55
CA LYS A 236 15.31 12.50 -19.03
C LYS A 236 16.11 11.63 -18.07
N LEU A 237 15.42 11.16 -17.04
CA LEU A 237 15.92 10.11 -16.17
C LEU A 237 15.67 8.73 -16.78
N ASP A 238 16.54 7.79 -16.45
CA ASP A 238 16.40 6.36 -16.69
C ASP A 238 16.87 5.61 -15.42
N PHE A 239 16.84 4.28 -15.40
CA PHE A 239 17.35 3.51 -14.29
C PHE A 239 18.00 2.21 -14.72
N GLN A 240 18.96 1.75 -13.92
CA GLN A 240 19.72 0.52 -14.16
C GLN A 240 19.67 -0.36 -12.92
N GLU A 241 19.54 -1.67 -13.11
CA GLU A 241 19.51 -2.63 -12.00
C GLU A 241 20.86 -2.65 -11.27
N VAL A 242 20.80 -2.69 -9.95
CA VAL A 242 21.95 -2.78 -9.05
C VAL A 242 21.86 -4.12 -8.33
N GLU A 243 22.98 -4.83 -8.27
CA GLU A 243 23.06 -6.09 -7.55
C GLU A 243 22.77 -5.91 -6.05
N ASP A 244 21.89 -6.76 -5.51
CA ASP A 244 21.72 -6.90 -4.07
C ASP A 244 22.94 -7.61 -3.46
N ILE A 245 23.77 -6.84 -2.75
CA ILE A 245 24.95 -7.37 -2.03
C ILE A 245 24.57 -8.28 -0.85
N TYR A 246 23.28 -8.38 -0.51
CA TYR A 246 22.72 -9.29 0.49
C TYR A 246 21.75 -10.32 -0.11
N LYS A 247 21.85 -10.61 -1.41
CA LYS A 247 20.98 -11.60 -2.10
C LYS A 247 20.95 -12.99 -1.46
N ASN A 248 22.02 -13.37 -0.77
CA ASN A 248 22.16 -14.66 -0.07
C ASN A 248 21.82 -14.57 1.43
N ALA A 249 21.25 -13.47 1.90
CA ALA A 249 20.84 -13.35 3.29
C ALA A 249 19.67 -14.29 3.59
N GLN A 250 19.57 -14.73 4.86
CA GLN A 250 18.43 -15.52 5.32
C GLN A 250 17.12 -14.81 4.99
N LYS A 251 16.14 -15.58 4.50
CA LYS A 251 14.82 -15.09 4.12
C LYS A 251 14.14 -14.39 5.30
N TYR A 252 13.57 -13.21 5.03
CA TYR A 252 12.89 -12.40 6.02
C TYR A 252 11.53 -12.99 6.38
N LYS A 253 11.25 -13.11 7.69
CA LYS A 253 10.07 -13.80 8.23
C LYS A 253 9.92 -15.24 7.72
N ASP A 254 11.05 -15.94 7.58
CA ASP A 254 11.09 -17.35 7.25
C ASP A 254 10.67 -18.18 8.48
N LYS A 255 9.37 -18.46 8.58
CA LYS A 255 8.79 -19.27 9.65
C LYS A 255 7.95 -20.39 9.04
N VAL A 256 7.95 -21.54 9.71
CA VAL A 256 7.07 -22.68 9.40
C VAL A 256 6.20 -22.92 10.63
N SER A 257 4.91 -22.68 10.49
CA SER A 257 3.92 -22.82 11.54
C SER A 257 3.35 -24.23 11.57
N VAL A 258 3.08 -24.76 12.76
CA VAL A 258 2.43 -26.07 12.91
C VAL A 258 0.93 -25.91 12.68
N ILE A 259 0.38 -26.69 11.75
CA ILE A 259 -1.05 -26.70 11.44
C ILE A 259 -1.67 -28.00 11.95
N SER A 260 -2.78 -27.90 12.70
CA SER A 260 -3.53 -29.09 13.10
C SER A 260 -4.24 -29.71 11.89
N LYS A 261 -4.00 -31.00 11.67
CA LYS A 261 -4.62 -31.78 10.60
C LYS A 261 -6.13 -31.98 10.81
N ASP A 262 -6.64 -31.80 12.02
CA ASP A 262 -8.07 -31.90 12.35
C ASP A 262 -8.92 -30.79 11.70
N LEU A 263 -8.27 -29.71 11.25
CA LEU A 263 -8.90 -28.58 10.56
C LEU A 263 -8.86 -28.72 9.03
N ILE A 264 -8.45 -29.90 8.53
CA ILE A 264 -8.38 -30.20 7.11
C ILE A 264 -9.44 -31.26 6.79
N ASP A 265 -10.38 -30.87 5.94
CA ASP A 265 -11.39 -31.77 5.39
C ASP A 265 -10.88 -32.35 4.07
N TYR A 266 -10.50 -33.63 4.12
CA TYR A 266 -9.97 -34.38 2.98
C TYR A 266 -11.06 -34.99 2.08
N ASN A 267 -12.33 -34.74 2.35
CA ASN A 267 -13.40 -35.25 1.49
C ASN A 267 -13.32 -34.58 0.11
N ASP A 268 -13.31 -35.41 -0.94
CA ASP A 268 -13.21 -34.94 -2.32
C ASP A 268 -14.56 -34.48 -2.90
N TYR A 269 -15.66 -34.77 -2.20
CA TYR A 269 -17.04 -34.47 -2.60
C TYR A 269 -17.38 -34.90 -4.05
N GLY A 270 -16.77 -35.97 -4.56
CA GLY A 270 -16.97 -36.47 -5.93
C GLY A 270 -16.18 -35.73 -7.00
N TYR A 271 -15.25 -34.84 -6.63
CA TYR A 271 -14.34 -34.17 -7.57
C TYR A 271 -13.10 -35.01 -7.93
N GLY A 272 -12.88 -36.16 -7.29
CA GLY A 272 -11.75 -37.05 -7.59
C GLY A 272 -10.39 -36.47 -7.21
N ILE A 273 -10.35 -35.59 -6.19
CA ILE A 273 -9.11 -34.93 -5.76
C ILE A 273 -8.33 -35.85 -4.81
N GLU A 274 -7.06 -36.07 -5.13
CA GLU A 274 -6.16 -36.81 -4.26
C GLU A 274 -5.79 -36.04 -2.97
N LYS A 275 -5.64 -36.78 -1.87
CA LYS A 275 -5.29 -36.26 -0.54
C LYS A 275 -4.07 -35.33 -0.55
N HIS A 276 -3.06 -35.64 -1.36
CA HIS A 276 -1.78 -34.94 -1.37
C HIS A 276 -1.90 -33.46 -1.75
N TYR A 277 -2.97 -33.04 -2.46
CA TYR A 277 -3.20 -31.63 -2.76
C TYR A 277 -3.53 -30.81 -1.51
N PHE A 278 -4.29 -31.38 -0.57
CA PHE A 278 -4.59 -30.74 0.71
C PHE A 278 -3.33 -30.61 1.59
N ASP A 279 -2.47 -31.63 1.58
CA ASP A 279 -1.18 -31.59 2.29
C ASP A 279 -0.25 -30.52 1.70
N LYS A 280 -0.21 -30.35 0.37
CA LYS A 280 0.54 -29.25 -0.26
C LYS A 280 0.00 -27.88 0.12
N VAL A 281 -1.33 -27.70 0.16
CA VAL A 281 -1.93 -26.44 0.64
C VAL A 281 -1.59 -26.18 2.09
N GLU A 282 -1.62 -27.20 2.95
CA GLU A 282 -1.17 -27.09 4.34
C GLU A 282 0.28 -26.62 4.43
N GLU A 283 1.20 -27.21 3.67
CA GLU A 283 2.60 -26.77 3.65
C GLU A 283 2.74 -25.32 3.15
N ILE A 284 2.02 -24.93 2.10
CA ILE A 284 2.01 -23.53 1.60
C ILE A 284 1.55 -22.57 2.70
N ILE A 285 0.42 -22.86 3.36
CA ILE A 285 -0.15 -21.99 4.39
C ILE A 285 0.72 -21.97 5.65
N SER A 286 1.37 -23.09 5.99
CA SER A 286 2.29 -23.18 7.14
C SER A 286 3.44 -22.18 7.03
N ARG A 287 3.82 -21.81 5.80
CA ARG A 287 4.91 -20.88 5.49
C ARG A 287 4.44 -19.45 5.27
N GLU A 288 3.16 -19.14 5.48
CA GLU A 288 2.70 -17.76 5.38
C GLU A 288 3.33 -16.91 6.51
N PRO A 289 4.05 -15.82 6.19
CA PRO A 289 4.84 -15.06 7.16
C PRO A 289 4.05 -14.52 8.36
N TYR A 290 2.76 -14.25 8.14
CA TYR A 290 1.84 -13.68 9.11
C TYR A 290 0.85 -14.69 9.68
N PHE A 291 1.02 -15.99 9.37
CA PHE A 291 0.15 -17.05 9.90
C PHE A 291 0.10 -17.01 11.43
N TYR A 292 -1.11 -17.08 11.98
CA TYR A 292 -1.37 -17.23 13.41
C TYR A 292 -2.09 -18.55 13.70
N LYS A 293 -3.24 -18.77 13.05
CA LYS A 293 -4.09 -19.94 13.29
C LYS A 293 -4.85 -20.32 12.02
N LEU A 294 -4.95 -21.62 11.74
CA LEU A 294 -5.80 -22.12 10.66
C LEU A 294 -7.28 -22.03 11.06
N ASN A 295 -8.13 -21.59 10.13
CA ASN A 295 -9.58 -21.74 10.23
C ASN A 295 -9.98 -23.12 9.69
N SER A 296 -9.72 -23.36 8.40
CA SER A 296 -9.99 -24.64 7.75
C SER A 296 -9.31 -24.74 6.38
N ILE A 297 -9.11 -25.97 5.91
CA ILE A 297 -8.77 -26.30 4.51
C ILE A 297 -9.79 -27.31 4.02
N HIS A 298 -10.46 -27.02 2.90
CA HIS A 298 -11.51 -27.88 2.33
C HIS A 298 -11.79 -27.50 0.86
N ILE A 299 -12.56 -28.32 0.13
CA ILE A 299 -13.00 -27.96 -1.23
C ILE A 299 -14.04 -26.84 -1.17
N SER A 300 -13.82 -25.75 -1.90
CA SER A 300 -14.83 -24.71 -2.08
C SER A 300 -15.78 -25.09 -3.20
N LYS A 301 -17.00 -25.52 -2.84
CA LYS A 301 -18.03 -25.88 -3.83
C LYS A 301 -18.40 -24.71 -4.75
N GLU A 302 -18.60 -23.53 -4.16
CA GLU A 302 -18.97 -22.31 -4.88
C GLU A 302 -17.90 -21.94 -5.93
N GLU A 303 -16.63 -21.90 -5.51
CA GLU A 303 -15.53 -21.55 -6.41
C GLU A 303 -15.24 -22.64 -7.44
N SER A 304 -15.44 -23.91 -7.08
CA SER A 304 -15.27 -25.02 -8.02
C SER A 304 -16.32 -24.97 -9.13
N ILE A 305 -17.57 -24.66 -8.78
CA ILE A 305 -18.65 -24.45 -9.77
C ILE A 305 -18.34 -23.24 -10.65
N ARG A 306 -17.91 -22.12 -10.05
CA ARG A 306 -17.62 -20.87 -10.76
C ARG A 306 -16.48 -21.02 -11.76
N SER A 307 -15.42 -21.71 -11.38
CA SER A 307 -14.22 -21.94 -12.22
C SER A 307 -14.34 -23.15 -13.15
N LYS A 308 -15.32 -24.05 -12.91
CA LYS A 308 -15.48 -25.33 -13.59
C LYS A 308 -14.28 -26.28 -13.42
N GLU A 309 -13.53 -26.12 -12.35
CA GLU A 309 -12.44 -27.01 -11.94
C GLU A 309 -12.40 -27.14 -10.41
N PRO A 310 -11.79 -28.17 -9.82
CA PRO A 310 -11.74 -28.31 -8.38
C PRO A 310 -10.87 -27.22 -7.73
N VAL A 311 -11.43 -26.53 -6.73
CA VAL A 311 -10.77 -25.45 -5.98
C VAL A 311 -10.69 -25.80 -4.50
N ILE A 312 -9.47 -25.81 -3.96
CA ILE A 312 -9.22 -25.95 -2.52
C ILE A 312 -9.19 -24.57 -1.88
N PHE A 313 -10.00 -24.38 -0.85
CA PHE A 313 -9.99 -23.21 0.02
C PHE A 313 -9.04 -23.43 1.19
N ALA A 314 -8.34 -22.36 1.58
CA ALA A 314 -7.68 -22.27 2.87
C ALA A 314 -8.02 -20.94 3.54
N GLY A 315 -8.56 -21.01 4.76
CA GLY A 315 -8.79 -19.87 5.62
C GLY A 315 -7.83 -19.87 6.79
N PHE A 316 -7.19 -18.74 7.09
CA PHE A 316 -6.31 -18.60 8.26
C PHE A 316 -6.34 -17.18 8.81
N PHE A 317 -5.98 -17.03 10.09
CA PHE A 317 -5.93 -15.76 10.80
C PHE A 317 -4.50 -15.23 10.87
N VAL A 318 -4.37 -13.91 10.97
CA VAL A 318 -3.07 -13.21 11.15
C VAL A 318 -2.96 -12.55 12.53
N GLU A 319 -1.75 -12.56 13.10
CA GLU A 319 -1.46 -12.25 14.53
C GLU A 319 -2.00 -10.89 15.02
N ASN A 320 -2.05 -9.87 14.17
CA ASN A 320 -2.27 -8.50 14.64
C ASN A 320 -3.73 -8.06 14.74
N ASN A 321 -4.67 -8.69 14.00
CA ASN A 321 -6.04 -8.16 13.88
C ASN A 321 -7.15 -9.23 13.85
N LEU A 322 -6.83 -10.53 14.03
CA LEU A 322 -7.78 -11.64 13.83
C LEU A 322 -8.54 -11.58 12.49
N ILE A 323 -7.97 -10.90 11.49
CA ILE A 323 -8.51 -10.86 10.13
C ILE A 323 -8.33 -12.26 9.54
N GLN A 324 -9.42 -12.82 9.02
CA GLN A 324 -9.36 -14.05 8.27
C GLN A 324 -8.94 -13.76 6.84
N ILE A 325 -7.78 -14.27 6.45
CA ILE A 325 -7.35 -14.33 5.06
C ILE A 325 -7.93 -15.61 4.44
N LYS A 326 -8.50 -15.46 3.24
CA LYS A 326 -9.07 -16.53 2.44
C LYS A 326 -8.24 -16.69 1.18
N ARG A 327 -7.77 -17.90 0.91
CA ARG A 327 -7.09 -18.26 -0.34
C ARG A 327 -7.84 -19.39 -1.02
N TYR A 328 -7.83 -19.36 -2.34
CA TYR A 328 -8.48 -20.34 -3.20
C TYR A 328 -7.45 -20.80 -4.21
N PHE A 329 -7.27 -22.10 -4.33
CA PHE A 329 -6.24 -22.70 -5.16
C PHE A 329 -6.85 -23.69 -6.13
N THR A 330 -6.61 -23.49 -7.42
CA THR A 330 -6.78 -24.56 -8.40
C THR A 330 -5.67 -25.59 -8.24
N LEU A 331 -5.88 -26.82 -8.69
CA LEU A 331 -4.86 -27.88 -8.56
C LEU A 331 -3.52 -27.50 -9.21
N ARG A 332 -3.57 -26.75 -10.33
CA ARG A 332 -2.37 -26.23 -11.00
C ARG A 332 -1.61 -25.24 -10.10
N GLN A 333 -2.33 -24.28 -9.49
CA GLN A 333 -1.72 -23.29 -8.59
C GLN A 333 -1.06 -23.96 -7.38
N ILE A 334 -1.66 -25.03 -6.83
CA ILE A 334 -1.06 -25.78 -5.73
C ILE A 334 0.29 -26.35 -6.13
N VAL A 335 0.40 -26.93 -7.33
CA VAL A 335 1.67 -27.50 -7.82
C VAL A 335 2.72 -26.41 -8.03
N GLU A 336 2.35 -25.31 -8.69
CA GLU A 336 3.25 -24.19 -8.97
C GLU A 336 3.78 -23.54 -7.68
N GLU A 337 2.89 -23.24 -6.73
CA GLU A 337 3.27 -22.62 -5.46
C GLU A 337 4.07 -23.59 -4.59
N HIS A 338 3.68 -24.86 -4.49
CA HIS A 338 4.41 -25.85 -3.70
C HIS A 338 5.83 -26.07 -4.24
N GLN A 339 6.01 -26.14 -5.55
CA GLN A 339 7.34 -26.23 -6.17
C GLN A 339 8.21 -25.02 -5.81
N SER A 340 7.64 -23.81 -5.82
CA SER A 340 8.39 -22.58 -5.47
C SER A 340 8.96 -22.59 -4.05
N LEU A 341 8.34 -23.32 -3.11
CA LEU A 341 8.85 -23.50 -1.75
C LEU A 341 10.16 -24.27 -1.65
N HIS A 342 10.52 -25.02 -2.70
CA HIS A 342 11.68 -25.91 -2.74
C HIS A 342 12.78 -25.45 -3.72
N PHE A 343 12.46 -24.57 -4.67
CA PHE A 343 13.43 -24.00 -5.61
C PHE A 343 14.15 -22.74 -5.08
N GLU A 344 13.66 -22.12 -4.01
CA GLU A 344 14.31 -20.97 -3.35
C GLU A 344 15.41 -21.36 -2.33
N LYS A 345 15.93 -22.60 -2.37
CA LYS A 345 16.99 -23.09 -1.47
C LYS A 345 18.39 -22.98 -2.05
#